data_AF-A0A179F0E4-F1
#
_entry.id   AF-A0A179F0E4-F1
#
_cell.length_a   1.000
_cell.length_b   1.000
_cell.length_c   1.000
_cell.angle_alpha   90.00
_cell.angle_beta   90.00
_cell.angle_gamma   90.00
#
_symmetry.space_group_name_H-M   'P 1'
#
loop_
_entity.id
_entity.type
_entity.pdbx_description
1 polymer ?
#
loop_
_entity_poly.entity_id
_entity_poly.type
_entity_poly.pdbx_seq_one_letter_code
_entity_poly.pdbx_strand_id
1 'polypeptide(L)'
;MFSSSFVEGRAVANKDEDGDRKYPEVSLQEDDPEAMEIILSILHYRFLDSYQRLEPEMLAIVALHSDKYRCNNSLQPWINKRVTTVRQLETVEEYGLLLTATYLFGIPEHFQFASISAIRHVPQSFEEVWSQHDTISLLPQEVNGPDTENFGRHPEQGRMGRTLSATTHNRLRNEPPTVSAMW
;
A
#
# COMPACT_ATOMS: atom_id res chain seq x y z
N MET A 1 -2.82 -7.35 -28.37
CA MET A 1 -2.69 -8.82 -28.55
C MET A 1 -1.21 -9.11 -28.74
N PHE A 2 -0.59 -9.92 -27.89
CA PHE A 2 0.87 -10.09 -27.85
C PHE A 2 1.40 -10.71 -29.16
N SER A 3 2.57 -10.26 -29.62
CA SER A 3 3.21 -10.77 -30.84
C SER A 3 3.72 -12.20 -30.63
N SER A 4 3.85 -12.96 -31.72
CA SER A 4 4.42 -14.32 -31.74
C SER A 4 5.88 -14.41 -31.26
N SER A 5 6.53 -13.27 -31.06
CA SER A 5 7.88 -13.12 -30.53
C SER A 5 7.93 -12.93 -29.01
N PHE A 6 6.80 -12.92 -28.31
CA PHE A 6 6.77 -12.77 -26.85
C PHE A 6 7.44 -13.97 -26.16
N VAL A 7 8.68 -13.78 -25.75
CA VAL A 7 9.57 -14.83 -25.21
C VAL A 7 8.98 -15.47 -23.97
N GLU A 8 8.43 -14.65 -23.08
CA GLU A 8 7.84 -15.09 -21.82
C GLU A 8 6.59 -15.95 -22.05
N GLY A 9 5.70 -15.56 -22.98
CA GLY A 9 4.54 -16.38 -23.34
C GLY A 9 4.89 -17.73 -23.99
N ARG A 10 6.05 -17.84 -24.65
CA ARG A 10 6.56 -19.12 -25.17
C ARG A 10 7.15 -20.00 -24.08
N ALA A 11 7.80 -19.41 -23.07
CA ALA A 11 8.31 -20.17 -21.93
C ALA A 11 7.19 -20.89 -21.16
N VAL A 12 6.00 -20.27 -21.06
CA VAL A 12 4.78 -20.87 -20.46
C VAL A 12 4.14 -21.95 -21.36
N ALA A 13 4.40 -21.91 -22.67
CA ALA A 13 3.86 -22.88 -23.63
C ALA A 13 4.75 -24.12 -23.81
N ASN A 14 5.98 -24.09 -23.28
CA ASN A 14 6.94 -25.18 -23.43
C ASN A 14 6.55 -26.36 -22.53
N LYS A 15 6.61 -27.56 -23.13
CA LYS A 15 6.53 -28.82 -22.39
C LYS A 15 7.92 -29.22 -21.93
N ASP A 16 8.01 -29.91 -20.80
CA ASP A 16 9.27 -30.54 -20.37
C ASP A 16 9.60 -31.76 -21.25
N GLU A 17 10.73 -32.42 -20.94
CA GLU A 17 11.24 -33.57 -21.69
C GLU A 17 10.28 -34.78 -21.67
N ASP A 18 9.40 -34.83 -20.66
CA ASP A 18 8.38 -35.87 -20.47
C ASP A 18 7.03 -35.51 -21.15
N GLY A 19 6.92 -34.31 -21.72
CA GLY A 19 5.73 -33.83 -22.42
C GLY A 19 4.69 -33.15 -21.52
N ASP A 20 5.03 -32.93 -20.26
CA ASP A 20 4.21 -32.23 -19.26
C ASP A 20 4.40 -30.72 -19.34
N ARG A 21 3.39 -29.98 -18.86
CA ARG A 21 3.37 -28.53 -18.97
C ARG A 21 4.39 -27.93 -18.00
N LYS A 22 5.43 -27.26 -18.50
CA LYS A 22 6.38 -26.57 -17.64
C LYS A 22 5.70 -25.33 -17.06
N TYR A 23 5.45 -25.34 -15.75
CA TYR A 23 4.96 -24.16 -15.05
C TYR A 23 6.09 -23.14 -14.92
N PRO A 24 5.87 -21.87 -15.29
CA PRO A 24 6.85 -20.83 -15.02
C PRO A 24 7.02 -20.70 -13.50
N GLU A 25 8.24 -20.88 -13.04
CA GLU A 25 8.61 -20.65 -11.64
C GLU A 25 9.16 -19.24 -11.51
N VAL A 26 8.55 -18.44 -10.64
CA VAL A 26 9.02 -17.10 -10.30
C VAL A 26 9.51 -17.15 -8.86
N SER A 27 10.81 -16.94 -8.68
CA SER A 27 11.43 -16.95 -7.37
C SER A 27 11.40 -15.56 -6.75
N LEU A 28 10.83 -15.45 -5.56
CA LEU A 28 10.67 -14.20 -4.81
C LEU A 28 11.54 -14.23 -3.55
N GLN A 29 12.85 -14.05 -3.72
CA GLN A 29 13.86 -14.26 -2.67
C GLN A 29 13.75 -13.29 -1.48
N GLU A 30 13.15 -12.13 -1.68
CA GLU A 30 13.04 -11.05 -0.69
C GLU A 30 11.68 -11.03 0.01
N ASP A 31 10.77 -11.94 -0.35
CA ASP A 31 9.42 -11.93 0.20
C ASP A 31 9.28 -12.86 1.39
N ASP A 32 8.49 -12.43 2.38
CA ASP A 32 8.06 -13.30 3.45
C ASP A 32 7.04 -14.32 2.93
N PRO A 33 7.32 -15.63 3.04
CA PRO A 33 6.46 -16.67 2.47
C PRO A 33 5.09 -16.74 3.15
N GLU A 34 5.01 -16.44 4.44
CA GLU A 34 3.75 -16.48 5.20
C GLU A 34 2.84 -15.31 4.80
N ALA A 35 3.40 -14.11 4.69
CA ALA A 35 2.68 -12.93 4.21
C ALA A 35 2.18 -13.12 2.77
N MET A 36 3.01 -13.68 1.89
CA MET A 36 2.59 -13.99 0.52
C MET A 36 1.50 -15.06 0.47
N GLU A 37 1.55 -16.07 1.34
CA GLU A 37 0.48 -17.06 1.46
C GLU A 37 -0.83 -16.40 1.89
N ILE A 38 -0.80 -15.49 2.88
CA ILE A 38 -1.98 -14.74 3.33
C ILE A 38 -2.56 -13.89 2.19
N ILE A 39 -1.72 -13.10 1.52
CA ILE A 39 -2.13 -12.23 0.42
C ILE A 39 -2.77 -13.05 -0.70
N LEU A 40 -2.08 -14.09 -1.17
CA LEU A 40 -2.59 -14.94 -2.25
C LEU A 40 -3.86 -15.68 -1.82
N SER A 41 -3.95 -16.12 -0.57
CA SER A 41 -5.16 -16.75 -0.03
C SER A 41 -6.35 -15.80 -0.04
N ILE A 42 -6.17 -14.56 0.39
CA ILE A 42 -7.23 -13.54 0.37
C ILE A 42 -7.66 -13.24 -1.07
N LEU A 43 -6.71 -13.04 -1.98
CA LEU A 43 -6.98 -12.76 -3.39
C LEU A 43 -7.73 -13.90 -4.10
N HIS A 44 -7.49 -15.15 -3.69
CA HIS A 44 -8.18 -16.33 -4.21
C HIS A 44 -9.41 -16.75 -3.39
N TYR A 45 -9.87 -15.92 -2.44
CA TYR A 45 -11.01 -16.20 -1.56
C TYR A 45 -10.86 -17.48 -0.71
N ARG A 46 -9.62 -17.91 -0.42
CA ARG A 46 -9.28 -19.04 0.44
C ARG A 46 -9.03 -18.58 1.87
N PHE A 47 -10.05 -18.02 2.51
CA PHE A 47 -9.92 -17.48 3.86
C PHE A 47 -9.70 -18.57 4.91
N LEU A 48 -8.67 -18.38 5.74
CA LEU A 48 -8.49 -19.15 6.97
C LEU A 48 -8.89 -18.31 8.18
N ASP A 49 -9.45 -18.96 9.20
CA ASP A 49 -9.81 -18.28 10.45
C ASP A 49 -8.59 -17.73 11.20
N SER A 50 -7.41 -18.33 11.01
CA SER A 50 -6.14 -17.83 11.55
C SER A 50 -5.83 -16.42 11.06
N TYR A 51 -6.18 -16.08 9.82
CA TYR A 51 -5.96 -14.74 9.25
C TYR A 51 -6.82 -13.66 9.91
N GLN A 52 -7.79 -14.05 10.75
CA GLN A 52 -8.57 -13.12 11.56
C GLN A 52 -7.87 -12.73 12.87
N ARG A 53 -6.74 -13.36 13.20
CA ARG A 53 -6.00 -13.19 14.46
C ARG A 53 -4.50 -13.03 14.24
N LEU A 54 -4.10 -12.33 13.17
CA LEU A 54 -2.68 -12.02 12.98
C LEU A 54 -2.18 -11.11 14.10
N GLU A 55 -0.94 -11.35 14.53
CA GLU A 55 -0.23 -10.43 15.40
C GLU A 55 0.09 -9.12 14.66
N PRO A 56 0.33 -8.01 15.38
CA PRO A 56 0.65 -6.72 14.76
C PRO A 56 1.85 -6.78 13.81
N GLU A 57 2.85 -7.60 14.13
CA GLU A 57 4.04 -7.81 13.30
C GLU A 57 3.67 -8.40 11.93
N MET A 58 2.98 -9.54 11.92
CA MET A 58 2.54 -10.18 10.69
C MET A 58 1.58 -9.29 9.89
N LEU A 59 0.74 -8.49 10.56
CA LEU A 59 -0.12 -7.52 9.86
C LEU A 59 0.72 -6.44 9.14
N ALA A 60 1.81 -5.96 9.74
CA ALA A 60 2.71 -4.99 9.12
C ALA A 60 3.50 -5.61 7.96
N ILE A 61 3.95 -6.86 8.07
CA ILE A 61 4.61 -7.59 6.99
C ILE A 61 3.65 -7.78 5.81
N VAL A 62 2.38 -8.17 6.07
CA VAL A 62 1.35 -8.25 5.02
C VAL A 62 1.12 -6.88 4.36
N ALA A 63 1.11 -5.79 5.14
CA ALA A 63 0.98 -4.45 4.59
C ALA A 63 2.15 -4.07 3.68
N LEU A 64 3.37 -4.41 4.07
CA LEU A 64 4.59 -4.20 3.28
C LEU A 64 4.52 -4.91 1.93
N HIS A 65 4.21 -6.20 1.92
CA HIS A 65 4.09 -6.94 0.65
C HIS A 65 2.88 -6.47 -0.16
N SER A 66 1.78 -6.11 0.49
CA SER A 66 0.60 -5.58 -0.19
C SER A 66 0.87 -4.27 -0.90
N ASP A 67 1.65 -3.37 -0.28
CA ASP A 67 2.09 -2.12 -0.89
C ASP A 67 3.07 -2.38 -2.04
N LYS A 68 4.08 -3.25 -1.83
CA LYS A 68 5.05 -3.68 -2.85
C LYS A 68 4.36 -4.18 -4.13
N TYR A 69 3.35 -5.03 -3.98
CA TYR A 69 2.60 -5.63 -5.10
C TYR A 69 1.35 -4.83 -5.50
N ARG A 70 1.09 -3.69 -4.85
CA ARG A 70 -0.06 -2.80 -5.09
C ARG A 70 -1.41 -3.52 -5.01
N CYS A 71 -1.57 -4.46 -4.09
CA CYS A 71 -2.82 -5.17 -3.88
C CYS A 71 -3.68 -4.61 -2.71
N ASN A 72 -3.28 -3.47 -2.13
CA ASN A 72 -4.02 -2.79 -1.03
C ASN A 72 -5.53 -2.68 -1.30
N ASN A 73 -5.92 -2.23 -2.50
CA ASN A 73 -7.32 -2.07 -2.88
C ASN A 73 -8.08 -3.41 -2.90
N SER A 74 -7.43 -4.48 -3.36
CA SER A 74 -8.02 -5.81 -3.40
C SER A 74 -8.15 -6.43 -2.00
N LEU A 75 -7.24 -6.08 -1.09
CA LEU A 75 -7.26 -6.53 0.31
C LEU A 75 -8.14 -5.65 1.21
N GLN A 76 -8.61 -4.49 0.74
CA GLN A 76 -9.31 -3.49 1.56
C GLN A 76 -10.46 -4.05 2.41
N PRO A 77 -11.35 -4.95 1.91
CA PRO A 77 -12.40 -5.54 2.75
C PRO A 77 -11.83 -6.32 3.96
N TRP A 78 -10.73 -7.05 3.76
CA TRP A 78 -10.05 -7.76 4.83
C TRP A 78 -9.33 -6.80 5.79
N ILE A 79 -8.62 -5.80 5.25
CA ILE A 79 -7.91 -4.79 6.04
C ILE A 79 -8.89 -4.06 6.97
N ASN A 80 -10.04 -3.62 6.45
CA ASN A 80 -11.08 -2.95 7.24
C ASN A 80 -11.57 -3.81 8.41
N LYS A 81 -11.79 -5.11 8.17
CA LYS A 81 -12.16 -6.05 9.22
C LYS A 81 -11.01 -6.26 10.21
N ARG A 82 -9.77 -6.33 9.74
CA ARG A 82 -8.62 -6.62 10.60
C ARG A 82 -8.23 -5.46 11.49
N VAL A 83 -8.02 -4.26 10.95
CA VAL A 83 -7.62 -3.10 11.75
C VAL A 83 -8.64 -2.81 12.87
N THR A 84 -9.93 -2.95 12.58
CA THR A 84 -11.00 -2.74 13.58
C THR A 84 -11.10 -3.84 14.64
N THR A 85 -10.50 -5.02 14.39
CA THR A 85 -10.50 -6.15 15.32
C THR A 85 -9.20 -6.29 16.09
N VAL A 86 -8.16 -5.51 15.76
CA VAL A 86 -6.97 -5.37 16.61
C VAL A 86 -7.43 -4.80 17.95
N ARG A 87 -7.33 -5.62 19.00
CA ARG A 87 -7.75 -5.26 20.36
C ARG A 87 -6.52 -5.32 21.25
N GLN A 88 -6.35 -4.27 22.06
CA GLN A 88 -5.38 -4.20 23.16
C GLN A 88 -3.94 -4.41 22.69
N LEU A 89 -3.31 -3.32 22.26
CA LEU A 89 -1.86 -3.28 22.09
C LEU A 89 -1.26 -3.10 23.49
N GLU A 90 -0.25 -3.90 23.81
CA GLU A 90 0.38 -3.94 25.13
C GLU A 90 1.76 -3.27 25.11
N THR A 91 2.43 -3.29 23.95
CA THR A 91 3.83 -2.86 23.81
C THR A 91 3.97 -1.66 22.87
N VAL A 92 5.08 -0.93 23.03
CA VAL A 92 5.40 0.25 22.21
C VAL A 92 5.65 -0.14 20.76
N GLU A 93 6.23 -1.33 20.57
CA GLU A 93 6.50 -1.98 19.30
C GLU A 93 5.20 -2.25 18.54
N GLU A 94 4.20 -2.82 19.20
CA GLU A 94 2.90 -3.11 18.59
C GLU A 94 2.16 -1.86 18.11
N TYR A 95 2.28 -0.74 18.82
CA TYR A 95 1.77 0.55 18.33
C TYR A 95 2.50 1.01 17.07
N GLY A 96 3.82 0.88 17.03
CA GLY A 96 4.62 1.22 15.85
C GLY A 96 4.29 0.32 14.65
N LEU A 97 4.13 -0.98 14.87
CA LEU A 97 3.75 -1.96 13.85
C LEU A 97 2.36 -1.68 13.28
N LEU A 98 1.36 -1.42 14.12
CA LEU A 98 0.01 -1.06 13.66
C LEU A 98 0.02 0.26 12.87
N LEU A 99 0.77 1.26 13.34
CA LEU A 99 0.91 2.53 12.66
C LEU A 99 1.55 2.35 11.27
N THR A 100 2.59 1.51 11.19
CA THR A 100 3.26 1.15 9.92
C THR A 100 2.31 0.42 8.98
N ALA A 101 1.59 -0.58 9.49
CA ALA A 101 0.65 -1.36 8.69
C ALA A 101 -0.43 -0.46 8.08
N THR A 102 -1.04 0.41 8.89
CA THR A 102 -2.11 1.31 8.44
C THR A 102 -1.62 2.40 7.48
N TYR A 103 -0.36 2.85 7.62
CA TYR A 103 0.29 3.72 6.66
C TYR A 103 0.48 3.03 5.30
N LEU A 104 1.07 1.83 5.30
CA LEU A 104 1.38 1.06 4.08
C LEU A 104 0.12 0.59 3.35
N PHE A 105 -0.96 0.27 4.06
CA PHE A 105 -2.24 -0.04 3.43
C PHE A 105 -2.86 1.18 2.73
N GLY A 106 -2.44 2.40 3.07
CA GLY A 106 -2.92 3.63 2.43
C GLY A 106 -4.38 3.95 2.75
N ILE A 107 -4.88 3.58 3.94
CA ILE A 107 -6.26 3.87 4.38
C ILE A 107 -6.23 4.95 5.46
N PRO A 108 -6.54 6.23 5.13
CA PRO A 108 -6.35 7.37 6.02
C PRO A 108 -7.08 7.24 7.35
N GLU A 109 -8.29 6.68 7.36
CA GLU A 109 -9.11 6.54 8.56
C GLU A 109 -8.45 5.60 9.59
N HIS A 110 -7.85 4.52 9.10
CA HIS A 110 -7.13 3.56 9.95
C HIS A 110 -5.83 4.14 10.47
N PHE A 111 -5.09 4.86 9.63
CA PHE A 111 -3.86 5.54 10.04
C PHE A 111 -4.14 6.60 11.11
N GLN A 112 -5.21 7.39 10.94
CA GLN A 112 -5.64 8.37 11.93
C GLN A 112 -5.99 7.69 13.27
N PHE A 113 -6.75 6.59 13.23
CA PHE A 113 -7.11 5.82 14.43
C PHE A 113 -5.89 5.26 15.15
N ALA A 114 -4.96 4.65 14.42
CA ALA A 114 -3.70 4.13 14.96
C ALA A 114 -2.85 5.25 15.57
N SER A 115 -2.75 6.39 14.88
CA SER A 115 -2.00 7.56 15.36
C SER A 115 -2.54 8.10 16.68
N ILE A 116 -3.87 8.28 16.79
CA ILE A 116 -4.51 8.74 18.03
C ILE A 116 -4.22 7.77 19.17
N SER A 117 -4.26 6.47 18.88
CA SER A 117 -3.99 5.43 19.88
C SER A 117 -2.53 5.44 20.32
N ALA A 118 -1.58 5.56 19.39
CA ALA A 118 -0.15 5.66 19.68
C ALA A 118 0.17 6.88 20.54
N ILE A 119 -0.30 8.08 20.16
CA ILE A 119 -0.06 9.33 20.91
C ILE A 119 -0.48 9.24 22.38
N ARG A 120 -1.52 8.45 22.68
CA ARG A 120 -2.07 8.30 24.04
C ARG A 120 -1.29 7.34 24.93
N HIS A 121 -0.67 6.32 24.35
CA HIS A 121 -0.13 5.17 25.12
C HIS A 121 1.37 4.97 24.95
N VAL A 122 1.97 5.51 23.88
CA VAL A 122 3.40 5.39 23.61
C VAL A 122 4.17 6.42 24.45
N PRO A 123 5.17 6.00 25.25
CA PRO A 123 5.98 6.91 26.05
C PRO A 123 6.86 7.79 25.16
N GLN A 124 7.33 8.93 25.68
CA GLN A 124 8.18 9.86 24.90
C GLN A 124 9.53 9.25 24.45
N SER A 125 10.01 8.19 25.11
CA SER A 125 11.27 7.50 24.79
C SER A 125 11.12 6.39 23.73
N PHE A 126 10.07 6.43 22.91
CA PHE A 126 9.78 5.37 21.93
C PHE A 126 10.77 5.29 20.77
N GLU A 127 11.47 6.39 20.47
CA GLU A 127 12.36 6.50 19.31
C GLU A 127 13.50 5.47 19.33
N GLU A 128 14.04 5.16 20.52
CA GLU A 128 15.09 4.14 20.68
C GLU A 128 14.59 2.75 20.26
N VAL A 129 13.34 2.43 20.57
CA VAL A 129 12.71 1.15 20.22
C VAL A 129 12.37 1.11 18.73
N TRP A 130 11.75 2.17 18.21
CA TRP A 130 11.25 2.18 16.83
C TRP A 130 12.38 2.27 15.79
N SER A 131 13.47 2.97 16.10
CA SER A 131 14.62 3.11 15.18
C SER A 131 15.40 1.80 14.97
N GLN A 132 15.30 0.87 15.92
CA GLN A 132 15.96 -0.44 15.84
C GLN A 132 15.10 -1.50 15.16
N HIS A 133 13.83 -1.20 14.88
CA HIS A 133 12.89 -2.16 14.31
C HIS A 133 12.75 -1.95 12.80
N ASP A 134 13.21 -2.93 12.01
CA ASP A 134 13.27 -2.84 10.55
C ASP A 134 11.94 -2.40 9.91
N THR A 135 10.83 -3.05 10.27
CA THR A 135 9.50 -2.71 9.75
C THR A 135 9.01 -1.31 10.18
N ILE A 136 9.19 -0.93 11.44
CA ILE A 136 8.69 0.35 11.97
C ILE A 136 9.49 1.53 11.39
N SER A 137 10.78 1.31 11.12
CA SER A 137 11.67 2.31 10.52
C SER A 137 11.22 2.80 9.13
N LEU A 138 10.29 2.09 8.49
CA LEU A 138 9.66 2.48 7.21
C LEU A 138 8.66 3.64 7.34
N LEU A 139 8.22 3.97 8.56
CA LEU A 139 7.37 5.12 8.79
C LEU A 139 8.10 6.41 8.39
N PRO A 140 7.42 7.35 7.70
CA PRO A 140 8.03 8.63 7.37
C PRO A 140 8.36 9.40 8.66
N GLN A 141 9.61 9.85 8.78
CA GLN A 141 10.05 10.64 9.93
C GLN A 141 9.49 12.07 9.93
N GLU A 142 9.05 12.55 8.77
CA GLU A 142 8.37 13.84 8.60
C GLU A 142 7.04 13.65 7.89
N VAL A 143 5.95 14.02 8.54
CA VAL A 143 4.62 14.07 7.91
C VAL A 143 4.41 15.47 7.35
N ASN A 144 4.79 15.67 6.09
CA ASN A 144 4.42 16.89 5.38
C ASN A 144 2.90 16.87 5.14
N GLY A 145 2.23 17.99 5.46
CA GLY A 145 0.79 18.17 5.22
C GLY A 145 0.42 17.93 3.75
N PRO A 146 -0.87 17.71 3.44
CA PRO A 146 -1.27 17.01 2.22
C PRO A 146 -0.82 17.75 0.95
N ASP A 147 0.18 17.18 0.28
CA ASP A 147 0.31 17.28 -1.17
C ASP A 147 -0.88 16.52 -1.78
N THR A 148 -1.98 17.22 -1.99
CA THR A 148 -3.20 16.69 -2.62
C THR A 148 -3.00 16.21 -4.06
N GLU A 149 -1.77 16.21 -4.59
CA GLU A 149 -1.47 15.80 -5.96
C GLU A 149 -0.63 14.52 -6.10
N ASN A 150 -0.15 13.88 -5.01
CA ASN A 150 0.83 12.78 -5.16
C ASN A 150 0.55 11.47 -4.39
N PHE A 151 -0.67 11.21 -3.94
CA PHE A 151 -1.10 9.82 -3.63
C PHE A 151 -1.26 9.04 -4.95
N GLY A 152 -0.13 8.76 -5.63
CA GLY A 152 -0.14 7.98 -6.86
C GLY A 152 1.10 8.00 -7.77
N ARG A 153 2.07 8.91 -7.63
CA ARG A 153 3.32 8.87 -8.44
C ARG A 153 4.49 9.61 -7.80
N HIS A 154 5.67 8.97 -7.70
CA HIS A 154 6.98 9.46 -8.20
C HIS A 154 8.17 8.56 -7.76
N PRO A 155 9.38 8.67 -8.35
CA PRO A 155 9.78 9.12 -9.70
C PRO A 155 10.40 7.99 -10.56
N GLU A 156 10.11 8.02 -11.86
CA GLU A 156 11.03 7.51 -12.88
C GLU A 156 12.19 8.50 -13.11
N GLN A 157 13.39 7.95 -13.28
CA GLN A 157 14.58 8.65 -13.76
C GLN A 157 14.46 8.87 -15.29
N GLY A 158 14.87 10.04 -15.81
CA GLY A 158 15.20 10.15 -17.24
C GLY A 158 14.88 11.47 -17.95
N ARG A 159 15.73 12.47 -17.70
CA ARG A 159 16.00 13.69 -18.48
C ARG A 159 15.85 13.57 -20.02
N MET A 160 15.09 14.47 -20.64
CA MET A 160 15.39 15.32 -21.83
C MET A 160 14.10 16.11 -22.15
N GLY A 161 14.01 17.43 -21.94
CA GLY A 161 14.74 18.46 -22.67
C GLY A 161 13.97 18.87 -23.93
N ARG A 162 13.12 19.90 -23.84
CA ARG A 162 12.88 20.93 -24.88
C ARG A 162 11.88 21.99 -24.42
N THR A 163 12.40 23.21 -24.34
CA THR A 163 11.70 24.49 -24.31
C THR A 163 10.76 24.68 -25.50
N LEU A 164 9.66 25.40 -25.32
CA LEU A 164 9.19 26.47 -26.21
C LEU A 164 8.11 27.32 -25.50
N SER A 165 8.35 28.63 -25.42
CA SER A 165 7.43 29.67 -24.97
C SER A 165 6.39 30.01 -26.03
N ALA A 166 5.18 30.44 -25.63
CA ALA A 166 4.45 31.54 -26.27
C ALA A 166 3.26 32.07 -25.42
N THR A 167 3.46 33.29 -24.93
CA THR A 167 2.59 34.44 -24.70
C THR A 167 1.17 34.45 -25.34
N THR A 168 0.13 34.92 -24.62
CA THR A 168 -0.62 36.21 -24.87
C THR A 168 -2.14 36.20 -24.51
N HIS A 169 -2.52 37.19 -23.68
CA HIS A 169 -3.79 37.97 -23.56
C HIS A 169 -5.11 37.40 -22.98
N ASN A 170 -5.39 37.78 -21.72
CA ASN A 170 -6.29 38.88 -21.29
C ASN A 170 -7.71 38.99 -21.91
N ARG A 171 -8.77 38.96 -21.07
CA ARG A 171 -9.65 40.12 -20.71
C ARG A 171 -11.09 39.73 -20.32
N LEU A 172 -11.40 39.94 -19.04
CA LEU A 172 -12.62 40.47 -18.38
C LEU A 172 -13.98 40.50 -19.13
N ARG A 173 -15.04 40.03 -18.45
CA ARG A 173 -16.31 40.79 -18.21
C ARG A 173 -17.27 40.10 -17.21
N ASN A 174 -17.40 40.72 -16.04
CA ASN A 174 -18.60 41.08 -15.24
C ASN A 174 -19.89 40.21 -15.30
N GLU A 175 -20.16 39.52 -14.18
CA GLU A 175 -21.27 39.68 -13.19
C GLU A 175 -22.79 39.63 -13.60
N PRO A 176 -23.70 39.26 -12.64
CA PRO A 176 -24.94 38.46 -12.80
C PRO A 176 -26.22 39.36 -12.73
N PRO A 177 -27.49 38.99 -12.34
CA PRO A 177 -28.07 37.94 -11.45
C PRO A 177 -29.26 37.14 -12.09
N THR A 178 -29.91 36.14 -11.46
CA THR A 178 -31.10 36.30 -10.58
C THR A 178 -31.66 34.94 -10.13
N VAL A 179 -32.32 34.96 -8.97
CA VAL A 179 -32.92 33.94 -8.08
C VAL A 179 -34.25 33.32 -8.58
N SER A 180 -34.49 32.01 -8.30
CA SER A 180 -35.77 31.38 -7.86
C SER A 180 -35.59 29.84 -7.84
N ALA A 181 -35.64 29.14 -6.70
CA ALA A 181 -36.79 28.77 -5.84
C ALA A 181 -37.64 27.59 -6.36
N MET A 182 -37.83 26.60 -5.48
CA MET A 182 -38.79 25.47 -5.50
C MET A 182 -38.52 24.38 -6.56
N TRP A 183 -38.36 23.10 -6.22
CA TRP A 183 -39.08 22.25 -5.27
C TRP A 183 -38.14 21.33 -4.48
#